data_AF-A0A535I0R2-F1
#
_entry.id   AF-A0A535I0R2-F1
#
_cell.length_a   1.000
_cell.length_b   1.000
_cell.length_c   1.000
_cell.angle_alpha   90.00
_cell.angle_beta   90.00
_cell.angle_gamma   90.00
#
_symmetry.space_group_name_H-M   'P 1'
#
loop_
_entity.id
_entity.type
_entity.pdbx_description
1 polymer ?
#
loop_
_entity_poly.entity_id
_entity_poly.type
_entity_poly.pdbx_seq_one_letter_code
_entity_poly.pdbx_strand_id
1 'polypeptide(L)'
;MPKRRLAVGVLALAAIVIVIFALALFNGVTPALAPTAATPAAFDGAAAMRFAQAQCDIGPRPPGTPEVVKTGDYIIQNLPKSWAVEEQKFVYAGVPIRNIIARRGQGPLVIIGAHYDTRPRADNDLLNPTGHILGADDGASGVAVLLELARVLPENLNQQVWLAFFDAEDSGEINNWPWSVGANYLAASLTTKPRAVVVLDMIGDQDQQIYYEANSDPDIEK
;
A
#
# COMPACT_ATOMS: atom_id res chain seq x y z
N MET A 1 -55.23 69.58 13.70
CA MET A 1 -53.87 69.43 13.13
C MET A 1 -53.34 68.02 13.40
N PRO A 2 -53.34 67.08 12.43
CA PRO A 2 -53.08 65.66 12.65
C PRO A 2 -51.71 65.20 12.10
N LYS A 3 -50.59 65.87 12.48
CA LYS A 3 -49.26 65.54 11.94
C LYS A 3 -48.38 64.63 12.82
N ARG A 4 -48.77 64.34 14.07
CA ARG A 4 -47.92 63.58 15.02
C ARG A 4 -48.11 62.06 15.00
N ARG A 5 -49.24 61.52 14.50
CA ARG A 5 -49.49 60.07 14.49
C ARG A 5 -48.84 59.34 13.30
N LEU A 6 -48.56 60.03 12.20
CA LEU A 6 -47.98 59.42 11.00
C LEU A 6 -46.46 59.14 11.15
N ALA A 7 -45.73 60.00 11.86
CA ALA A 7 -44.27 59.89 12.01
C ALA A 7 -43.84 58.69 12.87
N VAL A 8 -44.63 58.31 13.88
CA VAL A 8 -44.32 57.18 14.78
C VAL A 8 -44.49 55.83 14.06
N GLY A 9 -45.48 55.73 13.16
CA GLY A 9 -45.70 54.50 12.37
C GLY A 9 -44.59 54.22 11.35
N VAL A 10 -44.06 55.28 10.72
CA VAL A 10 -42.98 55.16 9.72
C VAL A 10 -41.64 54.79 10.38
N LEU A 11 -41.35 55.36 11.56
CA LEU A 11 -40.14 55.04 12.33
C LEU A 11 -40.16 53.61 12.89
N ALA A 12 -41.34 53.12 13.32
CA ALA A 12 -41.50 51.74 13.78
C ALA A 12 -41.32 50.73 12.64
N LEU A 13 -41.84 51.04 11.44
CA LEU A 13 -41.68 50.17 10.26
C LEU A 13 -40.22 50.14 9.78
N ALA A 14 -39.53 51.28 9.78
CA ALA A 14 -38.10 51.35 9.43
C ALA A 14 -37.22 50.56 10.41
N ALA A 15 -37.50 50.62 11.71
CA ALA A 15 -36.79 49.84 12.73
C ALA A 15 -37.00 48.32 12.55
N ILE A 16 -38.22 47.89 12.20
CA ILE A 16 -38.53 46.47 11.95
C ILE A 16 -37.81 45.97 10.69
N VAL A 17 -37.77 46.77 9.61
CA VAL A 17 -37.04 46.41 8.39
C VAL A 17 -35.53 46.30 8.64
N ILE A 18 -34.95 47.20 9.45
CA ILE A 18 -33.53 47.15 9.82
C ILE A 18 -33.23 45.90 10.66
N VAL A 19 -34.10 45.52 11.59
CA VAL A 19 -33.92 44.30 12.41
C VAL A 19 -34.06 43.04 11.56
N ILE A 20 -34.99 42.99 10.60
CA ILE A 20 -35.12 41.86 9.67
C ILE A 20 -33.90 41.76 8.75
N PHE A 21 -33.36 42.89 8.27
CA PHE A 21 -32.14 42.90 7.46
C PHE A 21 -30.89 42.49 8.27
N ALA A 22 -30.81 42.91 9.54
CA ALA A 22 -29.73 42.51 10.45
C ALA A 22 -29.80 41.01 10.79
N LEU A 23 -31.01 40.45 10.95
CA LEU A 23 -31.20 39.01 11.17
C LEU A 23 -30.95 38.19 9.90
N ALA A 24 -31.26 38.72 8.71
CA ALA A 24 -30.95 38.07 7.45
C ALA A 24 -29.43 38.00 7.16
N LEU A 25 -28.66 38.97 7.68
CA LEU A 25 -27.19 38.98 7.62
C LEU A 25 -26.54 38.06 8.69
N PHE A 26 -27.31 37.57 9.66
CA PHE A 26 -26.87 36.65 10.72
C PHE A 26 -27.22 35.18 10.46
N ASN A 27 -27.89 34.86 9.35
CA ASN A 27 -27.94 33.49 8.83
C ASN A 27 -26.59 33.18 8.19
N GLY A 28 -25.62 32.89 9.05
CA GLY A 28 -24.24 32.54 8.70
C GLY A 28 -24.20 31.41 7.69
N VAL A 29 -24.10 31.78 6.42
CA VAL A 29 -23.44 30.94 5.42
C VAL A 29 -21.96 31.00 5.78
N THR A 30 -21.55 30.16 6.73
CA THR A 30 -20.13 29.86 6.89
C THR A 30 -19.68 29.32 5.54
N PRO A 31 -18.75 29.97 4.82
CA PRO A 31 -18.20 29.36 3.63
C PRO A 31 -17.59 28.04 4.09
N ALA A 32 -18.16 26.93 3.63
CA ALA A 32 -17.56 25.62 3.87
C ALA A 32 -16.14 25.73 3.33
N LEU A 33 -15.16 25.67 4.24
CA LEU A 33 -13.76 25.62 3.85
C LEU A 33 -13.66 24.45 2.87
N ALA A 34 -13.32 24.75 1.62
CA ALA A 34 -13.06 23.71 0.64
C ALA A 34 -12.03 22.77 1.29
N PRO A 35 -12.24 21.44 1.26
CA PRO A 35 -11.30 20.51 1.85
C PRO A 35 -9.94 20.83 1.24
N THR A 36 -9.00 21.29 2.09
CA THR A 36 -7.62 21.49 1.68
C THR A 36 -7.17 20.16 1.11
N ALA A 37 -6.75 20.15 -0.15
CA ALA A 37 -6.19 18.96 -0.77
C ALA A 37 -5.11 18.43 0.17
N ALA A 38 -5.32 17.22 0.72
CA ALA A 38 -4.40 16.65 1.68
C ALA A 38 -3.02 16.59 1.03
N THR A 39 -2.03 17.19 1.70
CA THR A 39 -0.63 17.03 1.28
C THR A 39 -0.35 15.53 1.19
N PRO A 40 0.28 15.03 0.11
CA PRO A 40 0.69 13.63 0.05
C PRO A 40 1.46 13.29 1.31
N ALA A 41 1.03 12.26 2.03
CA ALA A 41 1.70 11.86 3.25
C ALA A 41 3.13 11.45 2.92
N ALA A 42 4.12 11.85 3.72
CA ALA A 42 5.47 11.35 3.57
C ALA A 42 5.55 9.86 3.98
N PHE A 43 6.50 9.14 3.39
CA PHE A 43 6.86 7.78 3.82
C PHE A 43 7.29 7.80 5.29
N ASP A 44 6.70 6.93 6.10
CA ASP A 44 7.01 6.76 7.53
C ASP A 44 7.66 5.38 7.75
N GLY A 45 8.97 5.38 7.99
CA GLY A 45 9.71 4.16 8.29
C GLY A 45 9.25 3.44 9.56
N ALA A 46 8.73 4.16 10.55
CA ALA A 46 8.16 3.54 11.74
C ALA A 46 6.81 2.87 11.43
N ALA A 47 6.04 3.39 10.47
CA ALA A 47 4.85 2.71 9.96
C ALA A 47 5.20 1.45 9.19
N ALA A 48 6.16 1.51 8.27
CA ALA A 48 6.71 0.33 7.61
C ALA A 48 7.14 -0.73 8.63
N MET A 49 7.86 -0.34 9.69
CA MET A 49 8.34 -1.30 10.67
C MET A 49 7.27 -1.97 11.51
N ARG A 50 6.12 -1.31 11.72
CA ARG A 50 4.93 -1.96 12.30
C ARG A 50 4.36 -3.03 11.36
N PHE A 51 4.39 -2.82 10.05
CA PHE A 51 3.95 -3.83 9.08
C PHE A 51 4.88 -5.05 9.07
N ALA A 52 6.20 -4.86 9.17
CA ALA A 52 7.16 -5.97 9.26
C ALA A 52 6.95 -6.77 10.55
N GLN A 53 6.86 -6.09 11.70
CA GLN A 53 6.61 -6.74 12.99
C GLN A 53 5.34 -7.59 12.99
N ALA A 54 4.23 -7.05 12.45
CA ALA A 54 2.97 -7.78 12.41
C ALA A 54 3.04 -9.06 11.54
N GLN A 55 3.84 -9.06 10.47
CA GLN A 55 4.10 -10.28 9.68
C GLN A 55 4.94 -11.29 10.46
N CYS A 56 5.92 -10.82 11.24
CA CYS A 56 6.70 -11.68 12.14
C CYS A 56 5.82 -12.29 13.24
N ASP A 57 4.86 -11.54 13.78
CA ASP A 57 3.93 -11.99 14.82
C ASP A 57 2.98 -13.10 14.33
N ILE A 58 2.73 -13.20 13.02
CA ILE A 58 2.01 -14.32 12.41
C ILE A 58 2.82 -15.63 12.50
N GLY A 59 4.16 -15.53 12.53
CA GLY A 59 5.08 -16.66 12.51
C GLY A 59 5.49 -17.10 11.08
N PRO A 60 6.38 -18.10 10.96
CA PRO A 60 6.90 -18.61 9.68
C PRO A 60 5.82 -18.81 8.60
N ARG A 61 6.06 -18.31 7.39
CA ARG A 61 5.14 -18.35 6.24
C ARG A 61 5.61 -19.20 5.05
N PRO A 62 6.06 -20.46 5.24
CA PRO A 62 6.31 -21.33 4.08
C PRO A 62 5.06 -21.49 3.19
N PRO A 63 5.22 -21.65 1.87
CA PRO A 63 4.09 -21.89 0.98
C PRO A 63 3.22 -23.08 1.41
N GLY A 64 1.89 -22.93 1.26
CA GLY A 64 0.92 -23.94 1.65
C GLY A 64 0.55 -24.01 3.14
N THR A 65 1.17 -23.18 3.98
CA THR A 65 0.83 -23.09 5.41
C THR A 65 -0.38 -22.18 5.67
N PRO A 66 -1.08 -22.34 6.80
CA PRO A 66 -2.07 -21.35 7.23
C PRO A 66 -1.49 -19.94 7.43
N GLU A 67 -0.22 -19.83 7.81
CA GLU A 67 0.48 -18.58 8.13
C GLU A 67 0.72 -17.71 6.89
N VAL A 68 1.09 -18.31 5.75
CA VAL A 68 1.20 -17.57 4.48
C VAL A 68 -0.17 -17.07 4.01
N VAL A 69 -1.24 -17.85 4.23
CA VAL A 69 -2.62 -17.41 3.93
C VAL A 69 -3.03 -16.21 4.82
N LYS A 70 -2.80 -16.30 6.14
CA LYS A 70 -3.06 -15.20 7.09
C LYS A 70 -2.27 -13.94 6.72
N THR A 71 -1.02 -14.10 6.28
CA THR A 71 -0.16 -12.98 5.86
C THR A 71 -0.70 -12.32 4.59
N GLY A 72 -1.13 -13.12 3.62
CA GLY A 72 -1.82 -12.58 2.44
C GLY A 72 -3.10 -11.82 2.79
N ASP A 73 -3.91 -12.35 3.72
CA ASP A 73 -5.12 -11.66 4.19
C ASP A 73 -4.78 -10.35 4.92
N TYR A 74 -3.71 -10.35 5.72
CA TYR A 74 -3.18 -9.17 6.39
C TYR A 74 -2.74 -8.10 5.39
N ILE A 75 -2.02 -8.47 4.33
CA ILE A 75 -1.62 -7.56 3.25
C ILE A 75 -2.86 -6.89 2.65
N ILE A 76 -3.87 -7.67 2.26
CA ILE A 76 -5.10 -7.15 1.64
C ILE A 76 -5.85 -6.20 2.60
N GLN A 77 -5.93 -6.54 3.89
CA GLN A 77 -6.61 -5.72 4.88
C GLN A 77 -5.94 -4.35 5.12
N ASN A 78 -4.63 -4.26 4.91
CA ASN A 78 -3.85 -3.03 5.13
C ASN A 78 -3.68 -2.18 3.86
N LEU A 79 -4.10 -2.67 2.70
CA LEU A 79 -4.12 -1.87 1.47
C LEU A 79 -5.25 -0.83 1.53
N PRO A 80 -4.98 0.45 1.20
CA PRO A 80 -6.03 1.45 1.08
C PRO A 80 -7.05 1.07 0.01
N LYS A 81 -8.33 1.37 0.26
CA LYS A 81 -9.46 1.06 -0.65
C LYS A 81 -9.32 1.68 -2.05
N SER A 82 -8.44 2.66 -2.22
CA SER A 82 -8.09 3.26 -3.51
C SER A 82 -7.32 2.32 -4.45
N TRP A 83 -6.82 1.19 -3.94
CA TRP A 83 -6.13 0.18 -4.74
C TRP A 83 -7.10 -0.91 -5.19
N ALA A 84 -7.08 -1.24 -6.47
CA ALA A 84 -7.80 -2.39 -7.01
C ALA A 84 -6.98 -3.66 -6.77
N VAL A 85 -7.44 -4.52 -5.87
CA VAL A 85 -6.72 -5.73 -5.46
C VAL A 85 -7.21 -6.95 -6.26
N GLU A 86 -6.27 -7.70 -6.80
CA GLU A 86 -6.49 -9.03 -7.39
C GLU A 86 -5.68 -10.07 -6.60
N GLU A 87 -6.30 -11.21 -6.33
CA GLU A 87 -5.61 -12.39 -5.85
C GLU A 87 -5.37 -13.34 -7.04
N GLN A 88 -4.11 -13.51 -7.41
CA GLN A 88 -3.72 -14.44 -8.47
C GLN A 88 -3.38 -15.79 -7.82
N LYS A 89 -4.36 -16.69 -7.83
CA LYS A 89 -4.28 -18.03 -7.22
C LYS A 89 -3.96 -19.09 -8.26
N PHE A 90 -3.00 -19.95 -7.95
CA PHE A 90 -2.64 -21.10 -8.78
C PHE A 90 -2.08 -22.24 -7.91
N VAL A 91 -1.82 -23.40 -8.51
CA VAL A 91 -1.24 -24.55 -7.81
C VAL A 91 0.11 -24.88 -8.42
N TYR A 92 1.13 -25.01 -7.59
CA TYR A 92 2.47 -25.44 -7.98
C TYR A 92 2.86 -26.68 -7.17
N ALA A 93 3.23 -27.77 -7.84
CA ALA A 93 3.61 -29.03 -7.19
C ALA A 93 2.61 -29.53 -6.11
N GLY A 94 1.31 -29.30 -6.32
CA GLY A 94 0.25 -29.68 -5.39
C GLY A 94 0.02 -28.72 -4.22
N VAL A 95 0.79 -27.63 -4.14
CA VAL A 95 0.67 -26.59 -3.11
C VAL A 95 -0.06 -25.37 -3.69
N PRO A 96 -1.08 -24.84 -3.00
CA PRO A 96 -1.76 -23.62 -3.43
C PRO A 96 -0.85 -22.40 -3.18
N ILE A 97 -0.67 -21.60 -4.22
CA ILE A 97 0.12 -20.36 -4.24
C ILE A 97 -0.81 -19.17 -4.50
N ARG A 98 -0.55 -18.03 -3.85
CA ARG A 98 -1.38 -16.83 -3.93
C ARG A 98 -0.55 -15.57 -4.07
N ASN A 99 -0.33 -15.09 -5.29
CA ASN A 99 0.15 -13.71 -5.44
C ASN A 99 -0.98 -12.72 -5.11
N ILE A 100 -0.61 -11.55 -4.58
CA ILE A 100 -1.53 -10.42 -4.37
C ILE A 100 -1.04 -9.24 -5.20
N ILE A 101 -1.93 -8.67 -6.00
CA ILE A 101 -1.58 -7.59 -6.94
C ILE A 101 -2.51 -6.42 -6.69
N ALA A 102 -1.97 -5.34 -6.14
CA ALA A 102 -2.70 -4.09 -5.91
C ALA A 102 -2.39 -3.10 -7.04
N ARG A 103 -3.40 -2.66 -7.78
CA ARG A 103 -3.25 -1.79 -8.96
C ARG A 103 -3.88 -0.43 -8.76
N ARG A 104 -3.21 0.60 -9.28
CA ARG A 104 -3.74 1.97 -9.30
C ARG A 104 -3.14 2.78 -10.45
N GLY A 105 -3.82 3.85 -10.85
CA GLY A 105 -3.36 4.75 -11.90
C GLY A 105 -3.53 4.17 -13.30
N GLN A 106 -3.10 4.93 -14.29
CA GLN A 106 -3.18 4.62 -15.72
C GLN A 106 -1.92 5.13 -16.44
N GLY A 107 -1.62 4.57 -17.61
CA GLY A 107 -0.43 4.94 -18.40
C GLY A 107 0.64 3.84 -18.39
N PRO A 108 1.92 4.18 -18.62
CA PRO A 108 3.00 3.20 -18.62
C PRO A 108 3.08 2.43 -17.30
N LEU A 109 3.20 1.11 -17.41
CA LEU A 109 3.19 0.20 -16.26
C LEU A 109 4.53 0.23 -15.51
N VAL A 110 4.47 0.45 -14.21
CA VAL A 110 5.58 0.25 -13.26
C VAL A 110 5.14 -0.80 -12.23
N ILE A 111 5.96 -1.81 -12.01
CA ILE A 111 5.73 -2.83 -10.98
C ILE A 111 6.73 -2.61 -9.86
N ILE A 112 6.25 -2.59 -8.62
CA ILE A 112 7.09 -2.63 -7.41
C ILE A 112 6.71 -3.91 -6.67
N GLY A 113 7.66 -4.81 -6.49
CA GLY A 113 7.41 -6.16 -6.01
C GLY A 113 8.19 -6.52 -4.75
N ALA A 114 7.66 -7.43 -3.95
CA ALA A 114 8.34 -8.08 -2.82
C ALA A 114 7.72 -9.46 -2.61
N HIS A 115 8.50 -10.44 -2.16
CA HIS A 115 7.92 -11.71 -1.72
C HIS A 115 7.47 -11.65 -0.27
N TYR A 116 6.50 -12.48 0.11
CA TYR A 116 5.94 -12.50 1.46
C TYR A 116 5.91 -13.90 2.11
N ASP A 117 6.24 -14.93 1.34
CA ASP A 117 6.55 -16.24 1.89
C ASP A 117 7.93 -16.23 2.57
N THR A 118 8.23 -17.28 3.32
CA THR A 118 9.55 -17.42 3.95
C THR A 118 10.10 -18.81 3.77
N ARG A 119 11.42 -18.93 3.74
CA ARG A 119 12.11 -20.22 3.64
C ARG A 119 11.52 -21.28 4.55
N PRO A 120 11.19 -22.47 4.02
CA PRO A 120 10.74 -23.60 4.83
C PRO A 120 11.75 -24.05 5.91
N ARG A 121 13.05 -23.79 5.71
CA ARG A 121 14.14 -24.17 6.62
C ARG A 121 15.24 -23.11 6.69
N ALA A 122 15.93 -23.02 7.82
CA ALA A 122 17.08 -22.15 8.06
C ALA A 122 18.39 -22.83 7.64
N ASP A 123 18.53 -23.22 6.37
CA ASP A 123 19.65 -24.06 5.89
C ASP A 123 21.06 -23.52 6.13
N ASN A 124 21.21 -22.21 6.30
CA ASN A 124 22.48 -21.56 6.64
C ASN A 124 22.74 -21.47 8.16
N ASP A 125 21.82 -21.89 9.03
CA ASP A 125 22.02 -21.97 10.47
C ASP A 125 22.85 -23.23 10.82
N LEU A 126 24.04 -23.03 11.39
CA LEU A 126 24.96 -24.12 11.75
C LEU A 126 24.45 -24.98 12.92
N LEU A 127 23.56 -24.44 13.77
CA LEU A 127 23.04 -25.10 14.96
C LEU A 127 21.67 -25.73 14.71
N ASN A 128 20.85 -25.10 13.85
CA ASN A 128 19.49 -25.56 13.56
C ASN A 128 19.10 -25.44 12.07
N PRO A 129 19.78 -26.18 11.16
CA PRO A 129 19.57 -26.05 9.72
C PRO A 129 18.18 -26.48 9.23
N THR A 130 17.42 -27.20 10.09
CA THR A 130 16.05 -27.63 9.82
C THR A 130 15.00 -26.78 10.54
N GLY A 131 15.41 -25.74 11.27
CA GLY A 131 14.52 -24.81 11.94
C GLY A 131 13.78 -23.91 10.97
N HIS A 132 12.73 -23.23 11.41
CA HIS A 132 12.03 -22.24 10.59
C HIS A 132 12.61 -20.85 10.80
N ILE A 133 12.59 -20.01 9.75
CA ILE A 133 12.98 -18.61 9.84
C ILE A 133 11.77 -17.71 10.02
N LEU A 134 11.97 -16.61 10.75
CA LEU A 134 10.96 -15.56 10.89
C LEU A 134 10.88 -14.63 9.68
N GLY A 135 11.85 -14.64 8.75
CA GLY A 135 11.84 -13.82 7.53
C GLY A 135 11.49 -12.35 7.78
N ALA A 136 12.08 -11.76 8.83
CA ALA A 136 11.83 -10.37 9.19
C ALA A 136 12.40 -9.43 8.12
N ASP A 137 13.58 -9.77 7.62
CA ASP A 137 14.23 -9.05 6.53
C ASP A 137 13.95 -9.71 5.18
N ASP A 138 14.23 -11.02 5.08
CA ASP A 138 13.92 -11.90 3.95
C ASP A 138 12.41 -12.20 3.89
N GLY A 139 11.68 -11.37 3.14
CA GLY A 139 10.22 -11.36 3.02
C GLY A 139 9.55 -10.11 3.64
N ALA A 140 9.45 -10.05 4.97
CA ALA A 140 8.58 -9.06 5.62
C ALA A 140 9.01 -7.59 5.41
N SER A 141 10.31 -7.31 5.22
CA SER A 141 10.82 -5.95 5.02
C SER A 141 10.33 -5.32 3.71
N GLY A 142 10.38 -6.07 2.59
CA GLY A 142 9.91 -5.60 1.29
C GLY A 142 8.41 -5.35 1.30
N VAL A 143 7.63 -6.29 1.87
CA VAL A 143 6.18 -6.16 2.05
C VAL A 143 5.82 -4.91 2.86
N ALA A 144 6.57 -4.65 3.94
CA ALA A 144 6.37 -3.49 4.79
C ALA A 144 6.57 -2.17 4.03
N VAL A 145 7.60 -2.08 3.19
CA VAL A 145 7.80 -0.92 2.32
C VAL A 145 6.66 -0.79 1.31
N LEU A 146 6.21 -1.87 0.68
CA LEU A 146 5.08 -1.82 -0.26
C LEU A 146 3.79 -1.34 0.40
N LEU A 147 3.46 -1.81 1.61
CA LEU A 147 2.27 -1.39 2.35
C LEU A 147 2.33 0.09 2.73
N GLU A 148 3.50 0.59 3.12
CA GLU A 148 3.67 2.01 3.41
C GLU A 148 3.62 2.85 2.12
N LEU A 149 4.22 2.39 1.01
CA LEU A 149 4.08 3.01 -0.30
C LEU A 149 2.61 3.05 -0.76
N ALA A 150 1.83 2.00 -0.48
CA ALA A 150 0.41 1.97 -0.79
C ALA A 150 -0.35 3.11 -0.09
N ARG A 151 0.05 3.44 1.14
CA ARG A 151 -0.52 4.52 1.96
C ARG A 151 -0.14 5.91 1.44
N VAL A 152 1.10 6.10 0.98
CA VAL A 152 1.66 7.44 0.70
C VAL A 152 1.61 7.86 -0.76
N LEU A 153 1.66 6.91 -1.70
CA LEU A 153 1.61 7.23 -3.12
C LEU A 153 0.29 7.94 -3.45
N PRO A 154 0.31 9.04 -4.21
CA PRO A 154 -0.91 9.79 -4.55
C PRO A 154 -1.81 8.98 -5.50
N GLU A 155 -3.09 9.32 -5.56
CA GLU A 155 -4.04 8.65 -6.46
C GLU A 155 -3.89 9.09 -7.93
N ASN A 156 -3.49 10.35 -8.15
CA ASN A 156 -3.35 10.97 -9.47
C ASN A 156 -1.96 10.75 -10.07
N LEU A 157 -1.57 9.50 -10.25
CA LEU A 157 -0.32 9.12 -10.90
C LEU A 157 -0.47 9.16 -12.43
N ASN A 158 0.55 9.69 -13.12
CA ASN A 158 0.65 9.64 -14.60
C ASN A 158 1.17 8.27 -15.11
N GLN A 159 1.13 7.25 -14.26
CA GLN A 159 1.65 5.91 -14.48
C GLN A 159 0.67 4.91 -13.90
N GLN A 160 0.61 3.71 -14.48
CA GLN A 160 -0.05 2.58 -13.86
C GLN A 160 0.95 1.93 -12.90
N VAL A 161 0.63 1.86 -11.61
CA VAL A 161 1.49 1.23 -10.59
C VAL A 161 0.84 -0.07 -10.13
N TRP A 162 1.60 -1.14 -10.13
CA TRP A 162 1.25 -2.40 -9.49
C TRP A 162 2.17 -2.62 -8.29
N LEU A 163 1.58 -2.81 -7.11
CA LEU A 163 2.29 -3.38 -5.96
C LEU A 163 2.04 -4.88 -6.00
N ALA A 164 3.08 -5.66 -6.24
CA ALA A 164 3.00 -7.10 -6.40
C ALA A 164 3.63 -7.81 -5.19
N PHE A 165 2.83 -8.57 -4.46
CA PHE A 165 3.27 -9.38 -3.35
C PHE A 165 3.34 -10.83 -3.83
N PHE A 166 4.55 -11.36 -3.95
CA PHE A 166 4.82 -12.69 -4.50
C PHE A 166 4.79 -13.76 -3.42
N ASP A 167 4.19 -14.90 -3.73
CA ASP A 167 4.23 -16.10 -2.90
C ASP A 167 5.18 -17.14 -3.53
N ALA A 168 5.68 -18.07 -2.74
CA ALA A 168 6.63 -19.10 -3.15
C ALA A 168 7.87 -18.60 -3.90
N GLU A 169 8.50 -17.56 -3.36
CA GLU A 169 9.83 -17.12 -3.81
C GLU A 169 10.91 -18.07 -3.29
N ASP A 170 10.90 -18.31 -1.97
CA ASP A 170 12.05 -18.78 -1.20
C ASP A 170 11.94 -20.29 -0.88
N SER A 171 11.36 -21.04 -1.81
CA SER A 171 11.29 -22.51 -1.74
C SER A 171 12.35 -23.19 -2.61
N GLY A 172 13.21 -22.42 -3.26
CA GLY A 172 14.19 -22.96 -4.20
C GLY A 172 15.09 -24.01 -3.58
N GLU A 173 15.36 -25.06 -4.37
CA GLU A 173 16.18 -26.21 -4.00
C GLU A 173 15.58 -27.10 -2.89
N ILE A 174 14.36 -26.81 -2.45
CA ILE A 174 13.59 -27.65 -1.53
C ILE A 174 12.59 -28.46 -2.35
N ASN A 175 12.68 -29.80 -2.27
CA ASN A 175 11.80 -30.70 -3.03
C ASN A 175 11.79 -30.41 -4.56
N ASN A 176 12.93 -29.97 -5.11
CA ASN A 176 13.11 -29.57 -6.52
C ASN A 176 12.26 -28.37 -6.97
N TRP A 177 11.83 -27.51 -6.04
CA TRP A 177 11.21 -26.25 -6.40
C TRP A 177 12.27 -25.29 -6.98
N PRO A 178 11.93 -24.52 -8.03
CA PRO A 178 12.73 -23.38 -8.45
C PRO A 178 12.49 -22.19 -7.52
N TRP A 179 13.39 -21.22 -7.59
CA TRP A 179 13.20 -19.91 -6.96
C TRP A 179 12.10 -19.10 -7.67
N SER A 180 11.50 -18.16 -6.93
CA SER A 180 10.65 -17.11 -7.50
C SER A 180 9.42 -17.63 -8.27
N VAL A 181 8.75 -18.69 -7.80
CA VAL A 181 7.59 -19.32 -8.47
C VAL A 181 6.46 -18.31 -8.69
N GLY A 182 6.10 -17.53 -7.66
CA GLY A 182 5.08 -16.49 -7.76
C GLY A 182 5.42 -15.41 -8.78
N ALA A 183 6.63 -14.87 -8.73
CA ALA A 183 7.07 -13.84 -9.66
C ALA A 183 7.11 -14.33 -11.11
N ASN A 184 7.59 -15.55 -11.35
CA ASN A 184 7.57 -16.19 -12.67
C ASN A 184 6.16 -16.36 -13.21
N TYR A 185 5.20 -16.75 -12.37
CA TYR A 185 3.80 -16.88 -12.76
C TYR A 185 3.19 -15.51 -13.15
N LEU A 186 3.45 -14.46 -12.36
CA LEU A 186 3.00 -13.12 -12.73
C LEU A 186 3.62 -12.68 -14.06
N ALA A 187 4.94 -12.82 -14.21
CA ALA A 187 5.67 -12.42 -15.41
C ALA A 187 5.13 -13.10 -16.67
N ALA A 188 4.83 -14.41 -16.60
CA ALA A 188 4.25 -15.17 -17.71
C ALA A 188 2.83 -14.72 -18.09
N SER A 189 2.11 -14.07 -17.17
CA SER A 189 0.76 -13.54 -17.40
C SER A 189 0.74 -12.11 -17.96
N LEU A 190 1.89 -11.42 -17.99
CA LEU A 190 1.96 -10.04 -18.48
C LEU A 190 1.73 -9.98 -19.99
N THR A 191 0.77 -9.15 -20.40
CA THR A 191 0.48 -8.90 -21.82
C THR A 191 1.22 -7.68 -22.37
N THR A 192 1.82 -6.87 -21.51
CA THR A 192 2.55 -5.65 -21.85
C THR A 192 3.86 -5.62 -21.08
N LYS A 193 4.94 -5.21 -21.73
CA LYS A 193 6.24 -5.01 -21.07
C LYS A 193 6.15 -3.80 -20.12
N PRO A 194 6.43 -3.97 -18.81
CA PRO A 194 6.52 -2.84 -17.89
C PRO A 194 7.61 -1.86 -18.33
N ARG A 195 7.39 -0.56 -18.05
CA ARG A 195 8.40 0.48 -18.18
C ARG A 195 9.56 0.25 -17.21
N ALA A 196 9.24 -0.20 -15.99
CA ALA A 196 10.21 -0.54 -14.96
C ALA A 196 9.61 -1.59 -14.02
N VAL A 197 10.51 -2.39 -13.44
CA VAL A 197 10.21 -3.30 -12.33
C VAL A 197 11.24 -3.01 -11.24
N VAL A 198 10.79 -2.77 -10.01
CA VAL A 198 11.63 -2.63 -8.83
C VAL A 198 11.26 -3.76 -7.88
N VAL A 199 12.22 -4.60 -7.50
CA VAL A 199 12.01 -5.67 -6.53
C VAL A 199 12.68 -5.27 -5.23
N LEU A 200 11.93 -5.34 -4.13
CA LEU A 200 12.38 -5.04 -2.77
C LEU A 200 12.58 -6.37 -2.07
N ASP A 201 13.84 -6.69 -1.77
CA ASP A 201 14.24 -7.94 -1.14
C ASP A 201 15.35 -7.64 -0.13
N MET A 202 15.19 -8.14 1.10
CA MET A 202 16.05 -7.88 2.26
C MET A 202 16.45 -6.39 2.39
N ILE A 203 15.46 -5.53 2.69
CA ILE A 203 15.61 -4.06 2.71
C ILE A 203 15.39 -3.45 4.11
N GLY A 204 15.50 -4.27 5.15
CA GLY A 204 15.27 -3.93 6.55
C GLY A 204 16.49 -4.09 7.46
N ASP A 205 17.67 -4.39 6.92
CA ASP A 205 18.89 -4.55 7.73
C ASP A 205 19.31 -3.23 8.40
N GLN A 206 19.87 -3.34 9.61
CA GLN A 206 20.29 -2.17 10.41
C GLN A 206 21.46 -1.40 9.79
N ASP A 207 22.34 -2.07 9.05
CA ASP A 207 23.51 -1.49 8.37
C ASP A 207 23.47 -1.79 6.87
N GLN A 208 22.28 -1.63 6.28
CA GLN A 208 21.99 -1.99 4.90
C GLN A 208 22.94 -1.30 3.90
N GLN A 209 23.58 -2.11 3.07
CA GLN A 209 24.30 -1.66 1.88
C GLN A 209 23.57 -2.19 0.64
N ILE A 210 23.26 -1.31 -0.31
CA ILE A 210 22.60 -1.69 -1.57
C ILE A 210 23.58 -1.40 -2.70
N TYR A 211 23.93 -2.45 -3.46
CA TYR A 211 24.82 -2.37 -4.60
C TYR A 211 24.05 -2.65 -5.89
N TYR A 212 24.66 -2.37 -7.03
CA TYR A 212 24.14 -2.79 -8.33
C TYR A 212 24.12 -4.32 -8.41
N GLU A 213 22.92 -4.88 -8.40
CA GLU A 213 22.71 -6.30 -8.64
C GLU A 213 22.92 -6.63 -10.12
N ALA A 214 23.53 -7.78 -10.41
CA ALA A 214 24.07 -8.11 -11.73
C ALA A 214 23.01 -8.31 -12.82
N ASN A 215 21.80 -8.73 -12.46
CA ASN A 215 20.67 -8.95 -13.37
C ASN A 215 19.78 -7.71 -13.50
N SER A 216 20.02 -6.67 -12.71
CA SER A 216 19.29 -5.42 -12.75
C SER A 216 19.70 -4.59 -13.97
N ASP A 217 18.74 -3.91 -14.57
CA ASP A 217 18.97 -3.06 -15.75
C ASP A 217 19.71 -1.77 -15.33
N PRO A 218 20.94 -1.53 -15.79
CA PRO A 218 21.72 -0.34 -15.42
C PRO A 218 21.12 0.97 -15.95
N ASP A 219 20.18 0.92 -16.90
CA ASP A 219 19.56 2.10 -17.49
C ASP A 219 18.25 2.52 -16.78
N ILE A 220 17.75 1.75 -15.80
CA ILE A 220 16.57 2.15 -15.00
C ILE A 220 16.83 3.38 -14.11
N GLU A 221 18.09 3.73 -13.86
CA GLU A 221 18.48 4.89 -13.03
C GLU A 221 18.50 6.24 -13.77
N LYS A 222 18.38 6.27 -15.09
CA LYS A 222 18.46 7.48 -15.93
C LYS A 222 17.09 8.01 -16.33
#